data_AF-A0A2K5Q328-F1
#
_entry.id   AF-A0A2K5Q328-F1
#
_cell.length_a   1.000
_cell.length_b   1.000
_cell.length_c   1.000
_cell.angle_alpha   90.00
_cell.angle_beta   90.00
_cell.angle_gamma   90.00
#
_symmetry.space_group_name_H-M   'P 1'
#
loop_
_entity.id
_entity.type
_entity.pdbx_description
1 polymer ?
#
loop_
_entity_poly.entity_id
_entity_poly.type
_entity_poly.pdbx_seq_one_letter_code
_entity_poly.pdbx_strand_id
1 'polypeptide(L)'
;PGAVDLEKVANVIVDHSLQDCVFSKEAGRMCYAIIQVNNMPMMALVNPVYDCLFRLAQPDSLSKEEEVDCLVLQLHRVGEQLEKMNGQRMDELFVLIRDGFLLPTGLSSLAQLLLLEIIEFRAAGWKTTPAAHKYYYSEVSD
;
A
#
# COMPACT_ATOMS: atom_id res chain seq x y z
N PRO A 1 13.35 29.65 17.45
CA PRO A 1 13.30 28.53 16.50
C PRO A 1 11.85 28.04 16.37
N GLY A 2 11.16 28.49 15.32
CA GLY A 2 9.74 28.24 15.13
C GLY A 2 9.43 26.76 14.97
N ALA A 3 8.38 26.30 15.63
CA ALA A 3 7.87 24.94 15.47
C ALA A 3 7.57 24.71 13.98
N VAL A 4 8.29 23.77 13.38
CA VAL A 4 8.02 23.35 12.00
C VAL A 4 6.65 22.69 12.01
N ASP A 5 5.73 23.24 11.23
CA ASP A 5 4.37 22.73 11.07
C ASP A 5 4.43 21.45 10.24
N LEU A 6 4.57 20.31 10.92
CA LEU A 6 4.74 19.00 10.34
C LEU A 6 3.54 18.58 9.48
N GLU A 7 2.35 19.13 9.74
CA GLU A 7 1.15 18.90 8.93
C GLU A 7 1.29 19.58 7.56
N LYS A 8 1.80 20.82 7.53
CA LYS A 8 2.15 21.47 6.27
C LYS A 8 3.28 20.77 5.54
N VAL A 9 4.29 20.26 6.25
CA VAL A 9 5.38 19.50 5.62
C VAL A 9 4.83 18.20 5.01
N ALA A 10 3.98 17.48 5.72
CA ALA A 10 3.31 16.28 5.20
C ALA A 10 2.44 16.62 3.98
N ASN A 11 1.60 17.65 4.05
CA ASN A 11 0.74 18.07 2.95
C ASN A 11 1.55 18.53 1.73
N VAL A 12 2.66 19.26 1.92
CA VAL A 12 3.55 19.66 0.81
C VAL A 12 4.25 18.44 0.19
N ILE A 13 4.69 17.48 1.02
CA ILE A 13 5.27 16.22 0.54
C ILE A 13 4.24 15.44 -0.29
N VAL A 14 2.99 15.38 0.17
CA VAL A 14 1.89 14.71 -0.52
C VAL A 14 1.51 15.42 -1.81
N ASP A 15 1.35 16.75 -1.78
CA ASP A 15 1.01 17.55 -2.96
C ASP A 15 2.10 17.44 -4.05
N HIS A 16 3.38 17.47 -3.67
CA HIS A 16 4.47 17.22 -4.61
C HIS A 16 4.51 15.76 -5.08
N SER A 17 4.12 14.79 -4.25
CA SER A 17 3.98 13.38 -4.65
C SER A 17 2.86 13.15 -5.66
N LEU A 18 1.81 13.96 -5.62
CA LEU A 18 0.67 13.87 -6.54
C LEU A 18 0.97 14.53 -7.90
N GLN A 19 1.91 15.47 -7.97
CA GLN A 19 2.29 16.17 -9.21
C GLN A 19 3.36 15.47 -10.04
N ASP A 20 4.15 14.57 -9.45
CA ASP A 20 5.30 13.96 -10.14
C ASP A 20 5.27 12.43 -10.06
N CYS A 21 5.09 11.77 -11.21
CA CYS A 21 4.95 10.31 -11.33
C CYS A 21 6.22 9.54 -10.90
N VAL A 22 7.38 10.22 -10.86
CA VAL A 22 8.63 9.65 -10.34
C VAL A 22 8.66 9.70 -8.80
N PHE A 23 7.95 10.64 -8.19
CA PHE A 23 7.90 10.83 -6.74
C PHE A 23 6.86 9.93 -6.05
N SER A 24 5.93 9.30 -6.77
CA SER A 24 5.04 8.26 -6.22
C SER A 24 5.81 7.04 -5.69
N LYS A 25 6.94 6.69 -6.33
CA LYS A 25 7.89 5.66 -5.88
C LYS A 25 8.61 6.08 -4.59
N GLU A 26 8.78 7.37 -4.39
CA GLU A 26 9.41 7.97 -3.21
C GLU A 26 8.40 8.25 -2.09
N ALA A 27 7.11 8.38 -2.42
CA ALA A 27 6.03 8.59 -1.45
C ALA A 27 5.93 7.43 -0.44
N GLY A 28 6.12 6.19 -0.89
CA GLY A 28 6.26 5.03 0.00
C GLY A 28 7.49 5.11 0.91
N ARG A 29 8.61 5.63 0.41
CA ARG A 29 9.84 5.87 1.21
C ARG A 29 9.72 7.05 2.17
N MET A 30 8.99 8.09 1.80
CA MET A 30 8.72 9.25 2.66
C MET A 30 7.70 8.90 3.74
N CYS A 31 6.63 8.16 3.42
CA CYS A 31 5.73 7.59 4.41
C CYS A 31 6.51 6.68 5.38
N TYR A 32 7.42 5.84 4.88
CA TYR A 32 8.34 5.05 5.70
C TYR A 32 9.23 5.91 6.61
N ALA A 33 9.86 6.97 6.09
CA ALA A 33 10.70 7.87 6.88
C ALA A 33 9.90 8.61 7.96
N ILE A 34 8.66 8.99 7.67
CA ILE A 34 7.82 9.71 8.64
C ILE A 34 7.26 8.74 9.71
N ILE A 35 6.93 7.51 9.34
CA ILE A 35 6.45 6.46 10.28
C ILE A 35 7.58 5.98 11.20
N GLN A 36 8.82 5.88 10.72
CA GLN A 36 9.98 5.45 11.53
C GLN A 36 10.44 6.50 12.56
N VAL A 37 10.14 7.78 12.36
CA VAL A 37 10.73 8.86 13.20
C VAL A 37 9.90 9.19 14.45
N ASN A 38 8.60 8.91 14.50
CA ASN A 38 7.78 9.36 15.64
C ASN A 38 6.74 8.33 16.06
N ASN A 39 7.02 7.59 17.14
CA ASN A 39 6.08 6.73 17.86
C ASN A 39 4.89 7.51 18.53
N MET A 40 4.38 8.60 17.90
CA MET A 40 3.25 9.47 18.28
C MET A 40 2.62 10.17 17.04
N PRO A 41 1.34 10.57 17.15
CA PRO A 41 0.20 9.84 16.62
C PRO A 41 0.10 9.90 15.08
N MET A 42 0.01 8.72 14.47
CA MET A 42 -0.19 8.46 13.05
C MET A 42 -1.37 9.21 12.37
N MET A 43 -2.24 9.93 13.10
CA MET A 43 -3.49 10.47 12.57
C MET A 43 -3.30 11.45 11.40
N ALA A 44 -2.27 12.29 11.44
CA ALA A 44 -2.03 13.27 10.37
C ALA A 44 -1.60 12.61 9.05
N LEU A 45 -1.06 11.39 9.10
CA LEU A 45 -0.49 10.70 7.94
C LEU A 45 -1.40 9.59 7.41
N VAL A 46 -2.38 9.14 8.20
CA VAL A 46 -3.33 8.11 7.77
C VAL A 46 -3.99 8.49 6.45
N ASN A 47 -4.48 9.72 6.33
CA ASN A 47 -5.16 10.16 5.11
C ASN A 47 -4.20 10.24 3.91
N PRO A 48 -3.06 10.93 4.00
CA PRO A 48 -2.00 10.86 2.99
C PRO A 48 -1.62 9.45 2.53
N VAL A 49 -1.39 8.54 3.48
CA VAL A 49 -1.00 7.16 3.18
C VAL A 49 -2.12 6.44 2.44
N TYR A 50 -3.36 6.58 2.90
CA TYR A 50 -4.51 6.04 2.16
C TYR A 50 -4.60 6.64 0.76
N ASP A 51 -4.46 7.94 0.59
CA ASP A 51 -4.57 8.59 -0.73
C ASP A 51 -3.52 8.02 -1.72
N CYS A 52 -2.29 7.78 -1.25
CA CYS A 52 -1.28 7.08 -2.04
C CYS A 52 -1.69 5.62 -2.37
N LEU A 53 -2.19 4.86 -1.40
CA LEU A 53 -2.63 3.47 -1.63
C LEU A 53 -3.82 3.40 -2.60
N PHE A 54 -4.79 4.31 -2.47
CA PHE A 54 -5.93 4.45 -3.38
C PHE A 54 -5.47 4.79 -4.79
N ARG A 55 -4.44 5.62 -4.94
CA ARG A 55 -3.85 5.94 -6.24
C ARG A 55 -3.17 4.72 -6.87
N LEU A 56 -2.37 3.98 -6.09
CA LEU A 56 -1.71 2.74 -6.54
C LEU A 56 -2.71 1.62 -6.89
N ALA A 57 -3.89 1.62 -6.26
CA ALA A 57 -4.97 0.66 -6.54
C ALA A 57 -5.83 1.03 -7.77
N GLN A 58 -5.54 2.14 -8.46
CA GLN A 58 -6.27 2.50 -9.68
C GLN A 58 -5.90 1.57 -10.85
N PRO A 59 -6.81 1.34 -11.82
CA PRO A 59 -6.58 0.39 -12.92
C PRO A 59 -5.33 0.69 -13.76
N ASP A 60 -5.02 1.96 -14.00
CA ASP A 60 -3.83 2.39 -14.73
C ASP A 60 -2.54 2.08 -13.96
N SER A 61 -2.56 2.22 -12.63
CA SER A 61 -1.47 1.85 -11.74
C SER A 61 -1.28 0.33 -11.65
N LEU A 62 -2.38 -0.43 -11.50
CA LEU A 62 -2.32 -1.90 -11.41
C LEU A 62 -1.78 -2.57 -12.68
N SER A 63 -1.83 -1.89 -13.83
CA SER A 63 -1.20 -2.35 -15.07
C SER A 63 0.34 -2.35 -15.04
N LYS A 64 0.96 -1.70 -14.04
CA LYS A 64 2.40 -1.58 -13.88
C LYS A 64 2.86 -2.43 -12.71
N GLU A 65 3.62 -3.47 -13.01
CA GLU A 65 4.11 -4.43 -12.02
C GLU A 65 4.85 -3.77 -10.84
N GLU A 66 5.69 -2.77 -11.12
CA GLU A 66 6.42 -2.01 -10.08
C GLU A 66 5.49 -1.25 -9.11
N GLU A 67 4.34 -0.77 -9.58
CA GLU A 67 3.37 -0.07 -8.74
C GLU A 67 2.57 -1.06 -7.89
N VAL A 68 2.28 -2.25 -8.43
CA VAL A 68 1.66 -3.35 -7.67
C VAL A 68 2.60 -3.86 -6.57
N ASP A 69 3.88 -4.07 -6.87
CA ASP A 69 4.88 -4.44 -5.88
C ASP A 69 4.97 -3.40 -4.76
N CYS A 70 4.99 -2.11 -5.12
CA CYS A 70 4.97 -1.02 -4.14
C CYS A 70 3.73 -1.07 -3.24
N LEU A 71 2.53 -1.22 -3.83
CA LEU A 71 1.26 -1.30 -3.10
C LEU A 71 1.28 -2.44 -2.07
N VAL A 72 1.64 -3.64 -2.51
CA VAL A 72 1.68 -4.84 -1.69
C VAL A 72 2.73 -4.72 -0.59
N LEU A 73 3.91 -4.17 -0.89
CA LEU A 73 4.96 -3.93 0.08
C LEU A 73 4.51 -2.97 1.20
N GLN A 74 3.79 -1.89 0.85
CA GLN A 74 3.27 -0.98 1.88
C GLN A 74 2.20 -1.65 2.73
N LEU A 75 1.26 -2.38 2.14
CA LEU A 75 0.19 -3.07 2.87
C LEU A 75 0.74 -4.13 3.84
N HIS A 76 1.77 -4.89 3.46
CA HIS A 76 2.44 -5.81 4.38
C HIS A 76 3.03 -5.13 5.61
N ARG A 77 3.58 -3.92 5.44
CA ARG A 77 4.29 -3.22 6.52
C ARG A 77 3.36 -2.47 7.46
N VAL A 78 2.36 -1.77 6.92
CA VAL A 78 1.54 -0.81 7.67
C VAL A 78 0.04 -1.09 7.59
N GLY A 79 -0.40 -2.07 6.81
CA GLY A 79 -1.82 -2.35 6.58
C GLY A 79 -2.60 -2.65 7.86
N GLU A 80 -2.07 -3.50 8.75
CA GLU A 80 -2.73 -3.79 10.04
C GLU A 80 -2.89 -2.54 10.90
N GLN A 81 -1.89 -1.65 10.89
CA GLN A 81 -1.92 -0.41 11.67
C GLN A 81 -2.93 0.57 11.06
N LEU A 82 -2.93 0.73 9.74
CA LEU A 82 -3.87 1.59 9.02
C LEU A 82 -5.32 1.11 9.19
N GLU A 83 -5.56 -0.20 9.17
CA GLU A 83 -6.90 -0.77 9.37
C GLU A 83 -7.42 -0.50 10.78
N LYS A 84 -6.58 -0.64 11.82
CA LYS A 84 -6.95 -0.29 13.19
C LYS A 84 -7.31 1.19 13.36
N MET A 85 -6.72 2.06 12.54
CA MET A 85 -6.99 3.49 12.56
C MET A 85 -8.22 3.89 11.74
N ASN A 86 -8.46 3.22 10.60
CA ASN A 86 -9.63 3.47 9.76
C ASN A 86 -9.98 2.24 8.93
N GLY A 87 -10.75 1.32 9.52
CA GLY A 87 -11.14 0.07 8.86
C GLY A 87 -12.03 0.29 7.62
N GLN A 88 -12.86 1.34 7.63
CA GLN A 88 -13.73 1.65 6.49
C GLN A 88 -12.92 1.98 5.23
N ARG A 89 -11.89 2.84 5.34
CA ARG A 89 -11.02 3.15 4.19
C ARG A 89 -10.23 1.92 3.73
N MET A 90 -9.84 1.04 4.65
CA MET A 90 -9.21 -0.23 4.29
C MET A 90 -10.16 -1.14 3.51
N ASP A 91 -11.44 -1.22 3.91
CA ASP A 91 -12.45 -1.97 3.17
C ASP A 91 -12.64 -1.42 1.75
N GLU A 92 -12.80 -0.11 1.62
CA GLU A 92 -12.91 0.58 0.32
C GLU A 92 -11.68 0.34 -0.57
N LEU A 93 -10.47 0.39 0.01
CA LEU A 93 -9.23 0.08 -0.72
C LEU A 93 -9.21 -1.37 -1.22
N PHE A 94 -9.61 -2.32 -0.38
CA PHE A 94 -9.62 -3.74 -0.76
C PHE A 94 -10.74 -4.10 -1.73
N VAL A 95 -11.82 -3.30 -1.82
CA VAL A 95 -12.78 -3.39 -2.92
C VAL A 95 -12.07 -3.07 -4.25
N LEU A 96 -11.32 -1.97 -4.32
CA LEU A 96 -10.59 -1.61 -5.55
C LEU A 96 -9.54 -2.66 -5.95
N ILE A 97 -8.81 -3.20 -4.98
CA ILE A 97 -7.82 -4.26 -5.22
C ILE A 97 -8.49 -5.52 -5.80
N ARG A 98 -9.64 -5.91 -5.24
CA ARG A 98 -10.41 -7.08 -5.73
C ARG A 98 -10.99 -6.83 -7.10
N ASP A 99 -11.55 -5.65 -7.34
CA ASP A 99 -12.07 -5.27 -8.65
C ASP A 99 -10.97 -5.27 -9.70
N GLY A 100 -9.80 -4.69 -9.38
CA GLY A 100 -8.61 -4.72 -10.23
C GLY A 100 -8.13 -6.13 -10.55
N PHE A 101 -8.18 -7.05 -9.58
CA PHE A 101 -7.85 -8.46 -9.79
C PHE A 101 -8.88 -9.22 -10.65
N LEU A 102 -10.18 -8.94 -10.48
CA LEU A 102 -11.27 -9.64 -11.17
C LEU A 102 -11.50 -9.15 -12.60
N LEU A 103 -11.14 -7.89 -12.91
CA LEU A 103 -11.35 -7.31 -14.23
C LEU A 103 -10.35 -7.91 -15.25
N PRO A 104 -10.81 -8.23 -16.49
CA PRO A 104 -10.01 -8.96 -17.49
C PRO A 104 -8.89 -8.15 -18.18
N THR A 105 -8.29 -7.18 -17.49
CA THR A 105 -7.34 -6.23 -18.07
C THR A 105 -5.91 -6.51 -17.64
N GLY A 106 -5.07 -6.96 -18.58
CA GLY A 106 -3.64 -6.61 -18.69
C GLY A 106 -2.67 -6.87 -17.53
N LEU A 107 -3.11 -7.46 -16.41
CA LEU A 107 -2.24 -7.78 -15.29
C LEU A 107 -1.17 -8.80 -15.72
N SER A 108 0.07 -8.58 -15.31
CA SER A 108 1.11 -9.60 -15.42
C SER A 108 0.79 -10.76 -14.46
N SER A 109 1.35 -11.94 -14.74
CA SER A 109 1.20 -13.10 -13.84
C SER A 109 1.74 -12.81 -12.43
N LEU A 110 2.82 -12.01 -12.32
CA LEU A 110 3.36 -11.59 -11.03
C LEU A 110 2.41 -10.65 -10.31
N ALA A 111 1.86 -9.64 -11.01
CA ALA A 111 0.88 -8.73 -10.42
C ALA A 111 -0.36 -9.49 -9.90
N GLN A 112 -0.88 -10.46 -10.67
CA GLN A 112 -1.99 -11.31 -10.23
C GLN A 112 -1.64 -12.07 -8.95
N LEU A 113 -0.45 -12.67 -8.88
CA LEU A 113 0.00 -13.45 -7.74
C LEU A 113 0.19 -12.57 -6.49
N LEU A 114 0.77 -11.38 -6.64
CA LEU A 114 0.95 -10.40 -5.56
C LEU A 114 -0.39 -9.88 -5.03
N LEU A 115 -1.34 -9.56 -5.92
CA LEU A 115 -2.68 -9.10 -5.52
C LEU A 115 -3.48 -10.21 -4.81
N LEU A 116 -3.39 -11.45 -5.28
CA LEU A 116 -4.05 -12.58 -4.63
C LEU A 116 -3.47 -12.83 -3.23
N GLU A 117 -2.14 -12.81 -3.12
CA GLU A 117 -1.45 -12.99 -1.85
C GLU A 117 -1.88 -11.93 -0.83
N ILE A 118 -1.89 -10.63 -1.18
CA ILE A 118 -2.27 -9.58 -0.22
C ILE A 118 -3.75 -9.66 0.19
N ILE A 119 -4.63 -10.12 -0.71
CA ILE A 119 -6.04 -10.37 -0.40
C ILE A 119 -6.17 -11.47 0.66
N GLU A 120 -5.44 -12.57 0.50
CA GLU A 120 -5.39 -13.67 1.48
C GLU A 120 -4.74 -13.23 2.80
N PHE A 121 -3.64 -12.48 2.72
CA PHE A 121 -2.92 -11.96 3.88
C PHE A 121 -3.82 -11.10 4.77
N ARG A 122 -4.60 -10.18 4.18
CA ARG A 122 -5.60 -9.40 4.93
C ARG A 122 -6.72 -10.29 5.46
N ALA A 123 -7.26 -11.21 4.66
CA ALA A 123 -8.33 -12.11 5.09
C ALA A 123 -7.93 -13.00 6.28
N ALA A 124 -6.64 -13.31 6.40
CA ALA A 124 -6.05 -14.03 7.53
C ALA A 124 -5.70 -13.13 8.74
N GLY A 125 -6.12 -11.87 8.73
CA GLY A 125 -5.86 -10.90 9.79
C GLY A 125 -4.42 -10.40 9.80
N TRP A 126 -3.90 -10.04 8.60
CA TRP A 126 -2.55 -9.54 8.37
C TRP A 126 -1.46 -10.53 8.78
N LYS A 127 -1.67 -11.81 8.44
CA LYS A 127 -0.76 -12.91 8.78
C LYS A 127 -0.63 -13.86 7.60
N THR A 128 0.59 -14.30 7.33
CA THR A 128 0.84 -15.33 6.33
C THR A 128 0.43 -16.69 6.90
N THR A 129 -0.50 -17.37 6.24
CA THR A 129 -0.90 -18.73 6.65
C THR A 129 0.16 -19.75 6.21
N PRO A 130 0.26 -20.93 6.84
CA PRO A 130 1.19 -21.97 6.39
C PRO A 130 0.94 -22.42 4.94
N ALA A 131 -0.32 -22.42 4.49
CA ALA A 131 -0.69 -22.75 3.11
C ALA A 131 -0.22 -21.68 2.12
N ALA A 132 -0.47 -20.39 2.44
CA ALA A 132 0.01 -19.26 1.66
C ALA A 132 1.55 -19.24 1.61
N HIS A 133 2.21 -19.48 2.75
CA HIS A 133 3.68 -19.54 2.79
C HIS A 133 4.23 -20.58 1.80
N LYS A 134 3.63 -21.77 1.77
CA LYS A 134 3.99 -22.81 0.82
C LYS A 134 3.69 -22.39 -0.63
N TYR A 135 2.52 -21.83 -0.91
CA TYR A 135 2.13 -21.50 -2.28
C TYR A 135 2.94 -20.35 -2.89
N TYR A 136 3.20 -19.28 -2.13
CA TYR A 136 3.84 -18.05 -2.64
C TYR A 136 5.35 -17.99 -2.43
N TYR A 137 5.89 -18.69 -1.42
CA TYR A 137 7.30 -18.54 -1.00
C TYR A 137 8.10 -19.83 -0.92
N SER A 138 7.47 -21.01 -1.00
CA SER A 138 8.28 -22.23 -1.12
C SER A 138 8.81 -22.32 -2.54
N GLU A 139 10.14 -22.44 -2.67
CA GLU A 139 10.78 -22.67 -3.95
C GLU A 139 10.13 -23.90 -4.59
N VAL A 140 9.60 -23.74 -5.80
CA VAL A 140 9.40 -24.89 -6.68
C VAL A 140 10.81 -25.35 -7.01
N SER A 141 11.34 -26.25 -6.19
CA SER A 141 12.54 -27.02 -6.54
C SER A 141 12.16 -27.91 -7.71
N ASP A 142 12.37 -27.41 -8.93
CA ASP A 142 12.58 -28.25 -10.11
C ASP A 142 14.09 -28.53 -10.27
#